data_AF-A0A8B6DGN4-F1
#
_entry.id   AF-A0A8B6DGN4-F1
#
_cell.length_a   1.000
_cell.length_b   1.000
_cell.length_c   1.000
_cell.angle_alpha   90.00
_cell.angle_beta   90.00
_cell.angle_gamma   90.00
#
_symmetry.space_group_name_H-M   'P 1'
#
loop_
_entity.id
_entity.type
_entity.pdbx_description
1 polymer ?
#
loop_
_entity_poly.entity_id
_entity_poly.type
_entity_poly.pdbx_seq_one_letter_code
_entity_poly.pdbx_strand_id
1 'polypeptide(L)'
;MFKYTGNDLLTGLLISSGVNVYRLVLQGQIDHARRLLSKHTAAYSDSFQSIDDLLKRMPIFSQMSRGHSVAEFDMKWRHWQDDAQRRLEEQEFASNKQLRTICRILAGEEAVFTELQDICGTWYHMLVSKMLYQHPTVKAIDLQYYVQSCLDVYRNSQQRLGELDNILLVALEFDIHQVIKESSSMFSNWWFVAHLTDLLQHCGQLEAHKLQYGSNLREFLLLDYASSLMSNKSLWVVGVSYLDHCPEFGRHYLENFIENMPIETERKAQKLLNICKERNMTEQARSICKVVGMRHLNNKRLGAALTWFLRSKDVAFATVIAEKFLLEYSESGSFTNLDLIDNLGPSMLLSNRLTFLGKYREFHKLYEDGDFFAAGSLLLSLLDSRLAPKEFWLTLLKDAIPLLEARELIFSSSDTYQLMHCLEELTKEFDVMKQKDGKRRSFSEHEKEKLDLLKLGLTRNLSRAIVTEGSIKLS
;
A
#
# COMPACT_ATOMS: atom_id res chain seq x y z
N MET A 1 -8.13 -4.91 65.88
CA MET A 1 -8.20 -6.17 66.66
C MET A 1 -9.40 -6.97 66.14
N PHE A 2 -9.27 -7.58 64.97
CA PHE A 2 -10.18 -8.63 64.49
C PHE A 2 -9.30 -9.85 64.25
N LYS A 3 -9.39 -10.81 65.17
CA LYS A 3 -8.73 -12.11 65.03
C LYS A 3 -9.44 -12.86 63.91
N TYR A 4 -8.92 -12.79 62.69
CA TYR A 4 -9.21 -13.84 61.71
C TYR A 4 -8.50 -15.11 62.19
N THR A 5 -9.29 -16.05 62.67
CA THR A 5 -8.84 -17.42 62.96
C THR A 5 -8.40 -18.05 61.64
N GLY A 6 -7.23 -18.70 61.63
CA GLY A 6 -6.60 -19.26 60.42
C GLY A 6 -7.41 -20.32 59.66
N ASN A 7 -8.63 -20.65 60.10
CA ASN A 7 -9.57 -21.52 59.40
C ASN A 7 -10.30 -20.81 58.24
N ASP A 8 -10.51 -19.49 58.31
CA ASP A 8 -11.31 -18.77 57.29
C ASP A 8 -10.53 -18.43 56.00
N LEU A 9 -9.19 -18.34 56.08
CA LEU A 9 -8.32 -18.18 54.92
C LEU A 9 -8.12 -19.50 54.15
N LEU A 10 -8.11 -20.63 54.86
CA LEU A 10 -8.04 -21.97 54.25
C LEU A 10 -9.36 -22.36 53.61
N THR A 11 -10.51 -22.04 54.20
CA THR A 11 -11.83 -22.24 53.56
C THR A 11 -12.00 -21.33 52.33
N GLY A 12 -11.54 -20.08 52.36
CA GLY A 12 -11.54 -19.19 51.18
C GLY A 12 -10.67 -19.71 50.01
N LEU A 13 -9.47 -20.23 50.30
CA LEU A 13 -8.61 -20.88 49.32
C LEU A 13 -9.20 -22.22 48.83
N LEU A 14 -9.83 -23.00 49.71
CA LEU A 14 -10.53 -24.24 49.36
C LEU A 14 -11.75 -23.99 48.47
N ILE A 15 -12.54 -22.94 48.72
CA ILE A 15 -13.65 -22.50 47.87
C ILE A 15 -13.12 -22.10 46.48
N SER A 16 -12.02 -21.35 46.41
CA SER A 16 -11.37 -21.01 45.13
C SER A 16 -10.84 -22.26 44.39
N SER A 17 -10.32 -23.24 45.13
CA SER A 17 -9.82 -24.50 44.56
C SER A 17 -10.95 -25.39 44.04
N GLY A 18 -12.10 -25.43 44.72
CA GLY A 18 -13.27 -26.20 44.30
C GLY A 18 -13.92 -25.63 43.03
N VAL A 19 -14.05 -24.30 42.94
CA VAL A 19 -14.54 -23.61 41.73
C VAL A 19 -13.61 -23.88 40.54
N ASN A 20 -12.29 -23.87 40.77
CA ASN A 20 -11.32 -24.18 39.73
C ASN A 20 -11.40 -25.66 39.29
N VAL A 21 -11.63 -26.60 40.20
CA VAL A 21 -11.82 -28.01 39.85
C VAL A 21 -13.09 -28.21 39.02
N TYR A 22 -14.22 -27.60 39.41
CA TYR A 22 -15.45 -27.69 38.60
C TYR A 22 -15.26 -27.13 37.20
N ARG A 23 -14.58 -25.98 37.07
CA ARG A 23 -14.27 -25.40 35.76
C ARG A 23 -13.41 -26.33 34.90
N LEU A 24 -12.38 -26.94 35.48
CA LEU A 24 -11.49 -27.87 34.75
C LEU A 24 -12.23 -29.13 34.32
N VAL A 25 -13.11 -29.67 35.16
CA VAL A 25 -13.96 -30.81 34.81
C VAL A 25 -14.92 -30.42 33.68
N LEU A 26 -15.65 -29.30 33.79
CA LEU A 26 -16.55 -28.81 32.74
C LEU A 26 -15.85 -28.62 31.38
N GLN A 27 -14.58 -28.19 31.39
CA GLN A 27 -13.75 -28.05 30.18
C GLN A 27 -13.15 -29.36 29.65
N GLY A 28 -13.36 -30.49 30.32
CA GLY A 28 -12.75 -31.77 29.98
C GLY A 28 -11.25 -31.86 30.27
N GLN A 29 -10.69 -30.94 31.07
CA GLN A 29 -9.27 -30.94 31.45
C GLN A 29 -9.00 -31.85 32.65
N ILE A 30 -9.28 -33.14 32.45
CA ILE A 30 -9.32 -34.14 33.52
C ILE A 30 -7.99 -34.31 34.24
N ASP A 31 -6.86 -34.31 33.53
CA ASP A 31 -5.54 -34.43 34.14
C ASP A 31 -5.22 -33.27 35.11
N HIS A 32 -5.64 -32.05 34.76
CA HIS A 32 -5.45 -30.88 35.61
C HIS A 32 -6.35 -30.94 36.84
N ALA A 33 -7.61 -31.37 36.66
CA ALA A 33 -8.53 -31.59 37.77
C ALA A 33 -7.99 -32.64 38.76
N ARG A 34 -7.48 -33.77 38.26
CA ARG A 34 -6.88 -34.84 39.08
C ARG A 34 -5.65 -34.38 39.86
N ARG A 35 -4.75 -33.62 39.24
CA ARG A 35 -3.57 -33.03 39.92
C ARG A 35 -3.93 -32.04 41.03
N LEU A 36 -5.06 -31.35 40.91
CA LEU A 36 -5.56 -30.47 41.97
C LEU A 36 -6.21 -31.27 43.10
N LEU A 37 -7.01 -32.30 42.76
CA LEU A 37 -7.61 -33.19 43.73
C LEU A 37 -6.56 -33.97 44.54
N SER A 38 -5.45 -34.38 43.92
CA SER A 38 -4.37 -35.10 44.60
C SER A 38 -3.61 -34.25 45.63
N LYS A 39 -3.75 -32.91 45.58
CA LYS A 39 -3.15 -31.99 46.56
C LYS A 39 -4.06 -31.72 47.76
N HIS A 40 -5.29 -32.22 47.75
CA HIS A 40 -6.24 -32.02 48.83
C HIS A 40 -5.86 -32.87 50.05
N THR A 41 -6.10 -32.36 51.26
CA THR A 41 -5.74 -33.04 52.52
C THR A 41 -6.43 -34.39 52.70
N ALA A 42 -7.62 -34.55 52.12
CA ALA A 42 -8.39 -35.78 52.11
C ALA A 42 -8.21 -36.64 50.83
N ALA A 43 -7.16 -36.41 50.03
CA ALA A 43 -6.94 -37.13 48.77
C ALA A 43 -6.89 -38.67 48.91
N TYR A 44 -6.52 -39.17 50.10
CA TYR A 44 -6.47 -40.61 50.39
C TYR A 44 -7.80 -41.21 50.87
N SER A 45 -8.86 -40.42 51.07
CA SER A 45 -10.14 -40.99 51.50
C SER A 45 -10.83 -41.74 50.36
N ASP A 46 -11.65 -42.73 50.71
CA ASP A 46 -12.33 -43.61 49.75
C ASP A 46 -13.14 -42.80 48.72
N SER A 47 -13.88 -41.78 49.15
CA SER A 47 -14.65 -40.90 48.26
C SER A 47 -13.77 -40.11 47.27
N PHE A 48 -12.57 -39.67 47.66
CA PHE A 48 -11.66 -38.96 46.76
C PHE A 48 -11.00 -39.92 45.76
N GLN A 49 -10.60 -41.12 46.20
CA GLN A 49 -10.05 -42.15 45.34
C GLN A 49 -11.09 -42.67 44.32
N SER A 50 -12.35 -42.78 44.73
CA SER A 50 -13.45 -43.17 43.86
C SER A 50 -13.66 -42.17 42.71
N ILE A 51 -13.65 -40.86 43.02
CA ILE A 51 -13.70 -39.81 41.98
C ILE A 51 -12.44 -39.81 41.10
N ASP A 52 -11.25 -39.98 41.69
CA ASP A 52 -10.01 -40.05 40.89
C ASP A 52 -10.03 -41.24 39.92
N ASP A 53 -10.56 -42.39 40.35
CA ASP A 53 -10.74 -43.58 39.50
C ASP A 53 -11.72 -43.30 38.35
N LEU A 54 -12.87 -42.67 38.62
CA LEU A 54 -13.82 -42.26 37.57
C LEU A 54 -13.17 -41.31 36.57
N LEU A 55 -12.46 -40.28 37.04
CA LEU A 55 -11.76 -39.31 36.19
C LEU A 55 -10.66 -39.99 35.37
N LYS A 56 -9.90 -40.92 35.96
CA LYS A 56 -8.83 -41.66 35.28
C LYS A 56 -9.37 -42.59 34.19
N ARG A 57 -10.56 -43.16 34.38
CA ARG A 57 -11.21 -44.09 33.44
C ARG A 57 -12.03 -43.40 32.36
N MET A 58 -12.12 -42.08 32.36
CA MET A 58 -12.86 -41.33 31.35
C MET A 58 -12.40 -41.72 29.93
N PRO A 59 -13.30 -42.23 29.07
CA PRO A 59 -12.93 -42.62 27.72
C PRO A 59 -12.47 -41.42 26.88
N ILE A 60 -11.38 -41.58 26.12
CA ILE A 60 -10.88 -40.55 25.19
C ILE A 60 -10.97 -41.09 23.77
N PHE A 61 -11.60 -40.33 22.87
CA PHE A 61 -11.64 -40.68 21.45
C PHE A 61 -10.32 -40.27 20.77
N SER A 62 -9.50 -41.27 20.40
CA SER A 62 -8.26 -41.05 19.64
C SER A 62 -8.41 -41.60 18.23
N GLN A 63 -8.48 -40.71 17.22
CA GLN A 63 -8.52 -41.10 15.81
C GLN A 63 -7.24 -41.80 15.33
N MET A 64 -6.13 -41.65 16.07
CA MET A 64 -4.84 -42.23 15.72
C MET A 64 -4.72 -43.71 16.16
N SER A 65 -5.54 -44.14 17.11
CA SER A 65 -5.63 -45.53 17.55
C SER A 65 -6.51 -46.31 16.58
N ARG A 66 -5.88 -46.90 15.54
CA ARG A 66 -6.56 -47.77 14.55
C ARG A 66 -7.39 -48.85 15.27
N GLY A 67 -8.71 -48.70 15.29
CA GLY A 67 -9.62 -49.79 15.67
C GLY A 67 -10.93 -49.41 16.34
N HIS A 68 -11.09 -48.24 16.95
CA HIS A 68 -12.34 -47.95 17.68
C HIS A 68 -13.37 -47.28 16.78
N SER A 69 -14.49 -47.95 16.52
CA SER A 69 -15.65 -47.33 15.88
C SER A 69 -16.29 -46.29 16.80
N VAL A 70 -17.02 -45.32 16.23
CA VAL A 70 -17.79 -44.33 17.01
C VAL A 70 -18.79 -45.02 17.95
N ALA A 71 -19.36 -46.15 17.51
CA ALA A 71 -20.29 -46.95 18.31
C ALA A 71 -19.61 -47.62 19.52
N GLU A 72 -18.38 -48.15 19.36
CA GLU A 72 -17.62 -48.70 20.48
C GLU A 72 -17.23 -47.64 21.50
N PHE A 73 -16.88 -46.44 21.04
CA PHE A 73 -16.61 -45.31 21.91
C PHE A 73 -17.87 -44.90 22.69
N ASP A 74 -19.00 -44.74 22.00
CA ASP A 74 -20.29 -44.41 22.63
C ASP A 74 -20.69 -45.46 23.68
N MET A 75 -20.49 -46.75 23.39
CA MET A 75 -20.74 -47.83 24.35
C MET A 75 -19.85 -47.74 25.60
N LYS A 76 -18.54 -47.49 25.42
CA LYS A 76 -17.61 -47.28 26.54
C LYS A 76 -17.96 -46.03 27.35
N TRP A 77 -18.38 -44.97 26.67
CA TRP A 77 -18.80 -43.72 27.31
C TRP A 77 -20.04 -43.93 28.18
N ARG A 78 -21.10 -44.55 27.63
CA ARG A 78 -22.31 -44.87 28.38
C ARG A 78 -22.00 -45.77 29.59
N HIS A 79 -21.19 -46.81 29.41
CA HIS A 79 -20.80 -47.66 30.53
C HIS A 79 -20.07 -46.90 31.65
N TRP A 80 -19.18 -45.97 31.29
CA TRP A 80 -18.50 -45.11 32.26
C TRP A 80 -19.46 -44.12 32.94
N GLN A 81 -20.41 -43.56 32.19
CA GLN A 81 -21.43 -42.65 32.71
C GLN A 81 -22.42 -43.37 33.64
N ASP A 82 -22.81 -44.60 33.30
CA ASP A 82 -23.64 -45.48 34.14
C ASP A 82 -22.93 -45.80 35.46
N ASP A 83 -21.60 -46.04 35.44
CA ASP A 83 -20.82 -46.23 36.66
C ASP A 83 -20.82 -44.96 37.53
N ALA A 84 -20.66 -43.78 36.93
CA ALA A 84 -20.76 -42.51 37.66
C ALA A 84 -22.17 -42.29 38.26
N GLN A 85 -23.23 -42.65 37.52
CA GLN A 85 -24.60 -42.55 38.00
C GLN A 85 -24.88 -43.53 39.15
N ARG A 86 -24.43 -44.78 39.03
CA ARG A 86 -24.57 -45.80 40.08
C ARG A 86 -23.91 -45.35 41.38
N ARG A 87 -22.69 -44.80 41.34
CA ARG A 87 -21.99 -44.30 42.53
C ARG A 87 -22.71 -43.11 43.19
N LEU A 88 -23.44 -42.30 42.42
CA LEU A 88 -24.34 -41.26 42.95
C LEU A 88 -25.56 -41.86 43.65
N GLU A 89 -26.19 -42.88 43.06
CA GLU A 89 -27.36 -43.55 43.62
C GLU A 89 -27.04 -44.31 44.91
N GLU A 90 -25.86 -44.92 44.99
CA GLU A 90 -25.33 -45.59 46.19
C GLU A 90 -24.94 -44.60 47.31
N GLN A 91 -25.07 -43.30 47.07
CA GLN A 91 -24.77 -42.21 48.03
C GLN A 91 -23.31 -42.20 48.54
N GLU A 92 -22.36 -42.70 47.73
CA GLU A 92 -20.94 -42.80 48.07
C GLU A 92 -20.29 -41.44 48.42
N PHE A 93 -20.88 -40.34 47.93
CA PHE A 93 -20.41 -38.97 48.12
C PHE A 93 -21.28 -38.14 49.07
N ALA A 94 -22.19 -38.75 49.85
CA ALA A 94 -23.09 -38.03 50.76
C ALA A 94 -22.35 -37.13 51.77
N SER A 95 -21.16 -37.55 52.22
CA SER A 95 -20.34 -36.81 53.17
C SER A 95 -19.67 -35.55 52.59
N ASN A 96 -19.56 -35.44 51.25
CA ASN A 96 -18.86 -34.34 50.60
C ASN A 96 -19.67 -33.79 49.41
N LYS A 97 -20.36 -32.67 49.64
CA LYS A 97 -21.20 -32.00 48.63
C LYS A 97 -20.40 -31.64 47.38
N GLN A 98 -19.13 -31.30 47.51
CA GLN A 98 -18.29 -30.89 46.38
C GLN A 98 -17.94 -32.05 45.45
N LEU A 99 -17.55 -33.21 46.01
CA LEU A 99 -17.31 -34.42 45.22
C LEU A 99 -18.58 -34.95 44.58
N ARG A 100 -19.71 -34.84 45.29
CA ARG A 100 -21.03 -35.15 44.74
C ARG A 100 -21.33 -34.28 43.52
N THR A 101 -21.05 -32.97 43.57
CA THR A 101 -21.19 -32.08 42.41
C THR A 101 -20.30 -32.52 41.25
N ILE A 102 -19.03 -32.89 41.48
CA ILE A 102 -18.16 -33.43 40.42
C ILE A 102 -18.79 -34.67 39.78
N CYS A 103 -19.23 -35.64 40.59
CA CYS A 103 -19.83 -36.86 40.06
C CYS A 103 -21.13 -36.59 39.29
N ARG A 104 -21.95 -35.62 39.73
CA ARG A 104 -23.15 -35.20 38.99
C ARG A 104 -22.81 -34.58 37.62
N ILE A 105 -21.70 -33.85 37.50
CA ILE A 105 -21.18 -33.38 36.20
C ILE A 105 -20.80 -34.58 35.32
N LEU A 106 -20.01 -35.52 35.85
CA LEU A 106 -19.56 -36.71 35.11
C LEU A 106 -20.73 -37.60 34.65
N ALA A 107 -21.78 -37.70 35.48
CA ALA A 107 -23.01 -38.40 35.15
C ALA A 107 -23.88 -37.65 34.12
N GLY A 108 -23.57 -36.38 33.80
CA GLY A 108 -24.30 -35.59 32.81
C GLY A 108 -25.68 -35.07 33.28
N GLU A 109 -25.88 -34.92 34.59
CA GLU A 109 -27.16 -34.45 35.15
C GLU A 109 -27.49 -33.01 34.73
N GLU A 110 -28.64 -32.81 34.08
CA GLU A 110 -29.05 -31.52 33.49
C GLU A 110 -29.10 -30.37 34.53
N ALA A 111 -29.59 -30.66 35.74
CA ALA A 111 -29.71 -29.67 36.80
C ALA A 111 -28.38 -29.03 37.18
N VAL A 112 -27.27 -29.79 37.09
CA VAL A 112 -25.95 -29.29 37.48
C VAL A 112 -25.40 -28.24 36.54
N PHE A 113 -25.67 -28.34 35.25
CA PHE A 113 -25.20 -27.33 34.30
C PHE A 113 -25.89 -25.98 34.54
N THR A 114 -27.16 -25.99 34.92
CA THR A 114 -27.89 -24.78 35.33
C THR A 114 -27.39 -24.24 36.67
N GLU A 115 -27.12 -25.11 37.66
CA GLU A 115 -26.55 -24.71 38.96
C GLU A 115 -25.14 -24.09 38.82
N LEU A 116 -24.34 -24.55 37.85
CA LEU A 116 -22.95 -24.11 37.63
C LEU A 116 -22.80 -23.08 36.50
N GLN A 117 -23.88 -22.46 36.05
CA GLN A 117 -23.86 -21.46 34.96
C GLN A 117 -22.84 -20.33 35.20
N ASP A 118 -22.69 -19.88 36.46
CA ASP A 118 -21.79 -18.79 36.83
C ASP A 118 -20.32 -19.21 36.72
N ILE A 119 -20.02 -20.50 36.92
CA ILE A 119 -18.67 -21.08 36.76
C ILE A 119 -18.34 -21.24 35.28
N CYS A 120 -19.33 -21.62 34.46
CA CYS A 120 -19.18 -21.67 33.01
C CYS A 120 -18.88 -20.28 32.44
N GLY A 121 -19.55 -19.24 32.95
CA GLY A 121 -19.37 -17.85 32.54
C GLY A 121 -19.96 -17.51 31.16
N THR A 122 -20.03 -18.44 30.22
CA THR A 122 -20.62 -18.25 28.89
C THR A 122 -21.49 -19.43 28.45
N TRP A 123 -22.53 -19.14 27.66
CA TRP A 123 -23.47 -20.14 27.16
C TRP A 123 -22.78 -21.22 26.31
N TYR A 124 -21.75 -20.84 25.54
CA TYR A 124 -21.02 -21.79 24.69
C TYR A 124 -20.08 -22.71 25.50
N HIS A 125 -19.56 -22.26 26.65
CA HIS A 125 -18.82 -23.15 27.55
C HIS A 125 -19.76 -24.19 28.17
N MET A 126 -20.97 -23.77 28.56
CA MET A 126 -22.00 -24.71 29.01
C MET A 126 -22.42 -25.68 27.89
N LEU A 127 -22.58 -25.19 26.66
CA LEU A 127 -22.87 -26.04 25.49
C LEU A 127 -21.80 -27.10 25.30
N VAL A 128 -20.51 -26.73 25.29
CA VAL A 128 -19.39 -27.68 25.18
C VAL A 128 -19.41 -28.71 26.31
N SER A 129 -19.71 -28.28 27.54
CA SER A 129 -19.80 -29.17 28.71
C SER A 129 -20.95 -30.18 28.55
N LYS A 130 -22.12 -29.71 28.10
CA LYS A 130 -23.26 -30.59 27.81
C LYS A 130 -22.96 -31.56 26.67
N MET A 131 -22.32 -31.10 25.59
CA MET A 131 -21.94 -31.99 24.49
C MET A 131 -20.92 -33.03 24.96
N LEU A 132 -19.96 -32.65 25.79
CA LEU A 132 -18.99 -33.60 26.34
C LEU A 132 -19.67 -34.67 27.20
N TYR A 133 -20.53 -34.28 28.15
CA TYR A 133 -21.06 -35.21 29.16
C TYR A 133 -22.39 -35.86 28.82
N GLN A 134 -23.23 -35.25 27.97
CA GLN A 134 -24.54 -35.79 27.58
C GLN A 134 -24.53 -36.40 26.17
N HIS A 135 -23.78 -35.81 25.23
CA HIS A 135 -23.84 -36.18 23.81
C HIS A 135 -22.46 -36.18 23.13
N PRO A 136 -21.53 -37.06 23.54
CA PRO A 136 -20.13 -37.00 23.11
C PRO A 136 -19.91 -37.31 21.61
N THR A 137 -20.92 -37.88 20.94
CA THR A 137 -20.88 -38.22 19.51
C THR A 137 -21.78 -37.32 18.66
N VAL A 138 -22.18 -36.15 19.17
CA VAL A 138 -23.00 -35.18 18.42
C VAL A 138 -22.31 -34.76 17.12
N LYS A 139 -23.08 -34.64 16.03
CA LYS A 139 -22.57 -34.12 14.76
C LYS A 139 -22.66 -32.60 14.76
N ALA A 140 -21.76 -31.96 14.01
CA ALA A 140 -21.71 -30.50 13.96
C ALA A 140 -23.06 -29.87 13.51
N ILE A 141 -23.76 -30.49 12.56
CA ILE A 141 -25.06 -30.02 12.02
C ILE A 141 -26.17 -30.05 13.07
N ASP A 142 -26.05 -30.92 14.07
CA ASP A 142 -27.06 -31.10 15.11
C ASP A 142 -26.83 -30.18 16.33
N LEU A 143 -25.70 -29.45 16.38
CA LEU A 143 -25.36 -28.58 17.51
C LEU A 143 -26.41 -27.50 17.76
N GLN A 144 -27.02 -26.96 16.69
CA GLN A 144 -28.05 -25.91 16.77
C GLN A 144 -29.24 -26.28 17.68
N TYR A 145 -29.61 -27.57 17.75
CA TYR A 145 -30.73 -28.02 18.57
C TYR A 145 -30.46 -27.87 20.08
N TYR A 146 -29.20 -27.94 20.48
CA TYR A 146 -28.78 -27.84 21.89
C TYR A 146 -28.50 -26.41 22.33
N VAL A 147 -28.25 -25.49 21.39
CA VAL A 147 -27.95 -24.09 21.65
C VAL A 147 -29.08 -23.39 22.39
N GLN A 148 -30.34 -23.59 21.98
CA GLN A 148 -31.48 -22.89 22.58
C GLN A 148 -31.63 -23.20 24.08
N SER A 149 -31.46 -24.46 24.46
CA SER A 149 -31.49 -24.87 25.87
C SER A 149 -30.45 -24.15 26.72
N CYS A 150 -29.28 -23.84 26.12
CA CYS A 150 -28.22 -23.12 26.81
C CYS A 150 -28.51 -21.62 26.86
N LEU A 151 -29.01 -21.05 25.77
CA LEU A 151 -29.35 -19.63 25.70
C LEU A 151 -30.47 -19.26 26.67
N ASP A 152 -31.48 -20.10 26.83
CA ASP A 152 -32.62 -19.81 27.72
C ASP A 152 -32.17 -19.65 29.17
N VAL A 153 -31.23 -20.48 29.64
CA VAL A 153 -30.62 -20.38 30.97
C VAL A 153 -29.91 -19.02 31.14
N TYR A 154 -29.10 -18.62 30.16
CA TYR A 154 -28.32 -17.38 30.23
C TYR A 154 -29.17 -16.11 30.03
N ARG A 155 -30.23 -16.17 29.21
CA ARG A 155 -31.21 -15.09 29.02
C ARG A 155 -31.99 -14.83 30.31
N ASN A 156 -32.42 -15.88 31.00
CA ASN A 156 -33.13 -15.78 32.27
C ASN A 156 -32.25 -15.16 33.38
N SER A 157 -30.93 -15.35 33.29
CA SER A 157 -29.93 -14.82 34.23
C SER A 157 -29.47 -13.38 33.92
N GLN A 158 -30.13 -12.67 33.00
CA GLN A 158 -29.84 -11.27 32.61
C GLN A 158 -28.41 -10.99 32.11
N GLN A 159 -27.65 -12.02 31.73
CA GLN A 159 -26.34 -11.82 31.12
C GLN A 159 -26.53 -11.34 29.67
N ARG A 160 -25.91 -10.21 29.33
CA ARG A 160 -25.95 -9.68 27.96
C ARG A 160 -25.08 -10.55 27.06
N LEU A 161 -25.70 -11.09 26.01
CA LEU A 161 -24.97 -11.68 24.88
C LEU A 161 -24.13 -10.57 24.21
N GLY A 162 -22.86 -10.86 23.96
CA GLY A 162 -21.96 -9.98 23.22
C GLY A 162 -22.22 -10.03 21.71
N GLU A 163 -21.65 -9.08 20.98
CA GLU A 163 -21.77 -9.02 19.51
C GLU A 163 -21.14 -10.25 18.82
N LEU A 164 -20.06 -10.80 19.40
CA LEU A 164 -19.45 -12.06 18.96
C LEU A 164 -20.39 -13.27 19.12
N ASP A 165 -21.31 -13.24 20.09
CA ASP A 165 -22.24 -14.34 20.29
C ASP A 165 -23.18 -14.48 19.09
N ASN A 166 -23.59 -13.36 18.47
CA ASN A 166 -24.40 -13.41 17.25
C ASN A 166 -23.66 -14.12 16.11
N ILE A 167 -22.38 -13.79 15.91
CA ILE A 167 -21.54 -14.45 14.89
C ILE A 167 -21.41 -15.95 15.17
N LEU A 168 -21.21 -16.34 16.44
CA LEU A 168 -21.11 -17.74 16.84
C LEU A 168 -22.42 -18.51 16.62
N LEU A 169 -23.56 -17.89 16.94
CA LEU A 169 -24.88 -18.51 16.74
C LEU A 169 -25.13 -18.80 15.27
N VAL A 170 -24.91 -17.79 14.41
CA VAL A 170 -25.05 -17.94 12.97
C VAL A 170 -24.05 -18.97 12.41
N ALA A 171 -22.83 -19.02 12.94
CA ALA A 171 -21.84 -20.02 12.54
C ALA A 171 -22.27 -21.45 12.92
N LEU A 172 -22.92 -21.64 14.08
CA LEU A 172 -23.48 -22.93 14.50
C LEU A 172 -24.70 -23.35 13.66
N GLU A 173 -25.41 -22.38 13.07
CA GLU A 173 -26.50 -22.61 12.10
C GLU A 173 -25.98 -22.89 10.68
N PHE A 174 -24.67 -22.84 10.46
CA PHE A 174 -24.01 -23.01 9.15
C PHE A 174 -24.42 -21.96 8.10
N ASP A 175 -24.95 -20.80 8.50
CA ASP A 175 -25.24 -19.69 7.57
C ASP A 175 -23.98 -18.83 7.34
N ILE A 176 -23.16 -19.27 6.39
CA ILE A 176 -21.89 -18.64 6.04
C ILE A 176 -22.08 -17.18 5.59
N HIS A 177 -23.14 -16.88 4.84
CA HIS A 177 -23.37 -15.54 4.31
C HIS A 177 -23.66 -14.54 5.43
N GLN A 178 -24.47 -14.95 6.41
CA GLN A 178 -24.78 -14.14 7.56
C GLN A 178 -23.56 -14.00 8.49
N VAL A 179 -22.70 -15.02 8.64
CA VAL A 179 -21.41 -14.89 9.35
C VAL A 179 -20.53 -13.79 8.73
N ILE A 180 -20.40 -13.78 7.40
CA ILE A 180 -19.62 -12.77 6.68
C ILE A 180 -20.19 -11.37 6.92
N LYS A 181 -21.52 -11.23 6.85
CA LYS A 181 -22.21 -9.94 7.05
C LYS A 181 -22.05 -9.40 8.47
N GLU A 182 -22.31 -10.22 9.49
CA GLU A 182 -22.18 -9.83 10.90
C GLU A 182 -20.72 -9.58 11.28
N SER A 183 -19.78 -10.33 10.70
CA SER A 183 -18.35 -10.07 10.87
C SER A 183 -17.94 -8.74 10.24
N SER A 184 -18.55 -8.36 9.11
CA SER A 184 -18.27 -7.08 8.43
C SER A 184 -18.76 -5.87 9.21
N SER A 185 -19.88 -6.00 9.92
CA SER A 185 -20.41 -4.92 10.76
C SER A 185 -19.64 -4.78 12.07
N MET A 186 -19.21 -5.91 12.66
CA MET A 186 -18.53 -5.93 13.96
C MET A 186 -17.05 -5.52 13.85
N PHE A 187 -16.31 -6.05 12.87
CA PHE A 187 -14.89 -5.77 12.74
C PHE A 187 -14.67 -4.50 11.90
N SER A 188 -14.01 -3.51 12.49
CA SER A 188 -13.67 -2.25 11.79
C SER A 188 -12.64 -2.43 10.65
N ASN A 189 -11.94 -3.56 10.63
CA ASN A 189 -10.98 -3.90 9.59
C ASN A 189 -11.52 -5.05 8.74
N TRP A 190 -11.64 -4.80 7.44
CA TRP A 190 -12.05 -5.76 6.42
C TRP A 190 -11.14 -7.00 6.29
N TRP A 191 -9.97 -7.01 6.94
CA TRP A 191 -9.01 -8.11 6.89
C TRP A 191 -9.65 -9.47 7.19
N PHE A 192 -10.35 -9.60 8.33
CA PHE A 192 -10.90 -10.89 8.75
C PHE A 192 -11.89 -11.42 7.72
N VAL A 193 -12.83 -10.58 7.30
CA VAL A 193 -13.90 -10.96 6.38
C VAL A 193 -13.35 -11.27 4.99
N ALA A 194 -12.41 -10.46 4.48
CA ALA A 194 -11.78 -10.68 3.19
C ALA A 194 -11.07 -12.04 3.14
N HIS A 195 -10.28 -12.39 4.16
CA HIS A 195 -9.53 -13.65 4.20
C HIS A 195 -10.40 -14.85 4.56
N LEU A 196 -11.41 -14.68 5.42
CA LEU A 196 -12.38 -15.72 5.71
C LEU A 196 -13.15 -16.09 4.44
N THR A 197 -13.62 -15.09 3.68
CA THR A 197 -14.34 -15.31 2.42
C THR A 197 -13.44 -15.94 1.36
N ASP A 198 -12.20 -15.49 1.25
CA ASP A 198 -11.20 -16.07 0.36
C ASP A 198 -10.95 -17.55 0.68
N LEU A 199 -10.74 -17.88 1.96
CA LEU A 199 -10.57 -19.26 2.42
C LEU A 199 -11.80 -20.13 2.14
N LEU A 200 -13.00 -19.63 2.44
CA LEU A 200 -14.25 -20.35 2.22
C LEU A 200 -14.49 -20.64 0.74
N GLN A 201 -14.16 -19.68 -0.14
CA GLN A 201 -14.23 -19.88 -1.58
C GLN A 201 -13.22 -20.93 -2.04
N HIS A 202 -11.97 -20.88 -1.55
CA HIS A 202 -10.95 -21.89 -1.88
C HIS A 202 -11.29 -23.29 -1.36
N CYS A 203 -12.04 -23.39 -0.25
CA CYS A 203 -12.58 -24.64 0.28
C CYS A 203 -13.85 -25.13 -0.44
N GLY A 204 -14.34 -24.41 -1.45
CA GLY A 204 -15.56 -24.75 -2.19
C GLY A 204 -16.84 -24.62 -1.37
N GLN A 205 -16.82 -23.89 -0.26
CA GLN A 205 -17.98 -23.67 0.62
C GLN A 205 -18.79 -22.43 0.24
N LEU A 206 -18.26 -21.60 -0.68
CA LEU A 206 -18.92 -20.39 -1.14
C LEU A 206 -18.99 -20.40 -2.68
N GLU A 207 -20.21 -20.42 -3.21
CA GLU A 207 -20.43 -20.30 -4.65
C GLU A 207 -20.13 -18.87 -5.11
N ALA A 208 -19.51 -18.74 -6.28
CA ALA A 208 -19.23 -17.44 -6.90
C ALA A 208 -20.52 -16.82 -7.45
N HIS A 209 -21.40 -16.34 -6.57
CA HIS A 209 -22.58 -15.59 -6.97
C HIS A 209 -22.15 -14.19 -7.42
N LYS A 210 -22.50 -13.80 -8.64
CA LYS A 210 -22.30 -12.42 -9.10
C LYS A 210 -23.33 -11.54 -8.40
N LEU A 211 -22.85 -10.54 -7.66
CA LEU A 211 -23.70 -9.52 -7.08
C LEU A 211 -24.33 -8.69 -8.21
N GLN A 212 -25.44 -7.99 -7.91
CA GLN A 212 -26.13 -7.14 -8.89
C GLN A 212 -25.23 -6.06 -9.52
N TYR A 213 -24.11 -5.75 -8.87
CA TYR A 213 -23.10 -4.79 -9.31
C TYR A 213 -21.95 -5.41 -10.14
N GLY A 214 -22.07 -6.66 -10.57
CA GLY A 214 -21.12 -7.32 -11.49
C GLY A 214 -19.90 -7.99 -10.84
N SER A 215 -19.57 -7.64 -9.59
CA SER A 215 -18.50 -8.27 -8.80
C SER A 215 -18.95 -9.54 -8.09
N ASN A 216 -18.04 -10.46 -7.83
CA ASN A 216 -18.27 -11.53 -6.85
C ASN A 216 -18.09 -10.98 -5.40
N LEU A 217 -18.67 -11.65 -4.40
CA LEU A 217 -18.61 -11.23 -2.99
C LEU A 217 -17.16 -11.16 -2.48
N ARG A 218 -16.31 -12.10 -2.89
CA ARG A 218 -14.89 -12.15 -2.53
C ARG A 218 -14.15 -10.89 -3.00
N GLU A 219 -14.33 -10.53 -4.27
CA GLU A 219 -13.70 -9.38 -4.89
C GLU A 219 -14.20 -8.09 -4.25
N PHE A 220 -15.49 -7.98 -3.95
CA PHE A 220 -16.02 -6.82 -3.21
C PHE A 220 -15.27 -6.61 -1.88
N LEU A 221 -15.17 -7.66 -1.06
CA LEU A 221 -14.50 -7.59 0.24
C LEU A 221 -12.98 -7.38 0.13
N LEU A 222 -12.34 -7.98 -0.88
CA LEU A 222 -10.92 -7.76 -1.16
C LEU A 222 -10.64 -6.33 -1.63
N LEU A 223 -11.54 -5.74 -2.43
CA LEU A 223 -11.41 -4.35 -2.88
C LEU A 223 -11.53 -3.38 -1.71
N ASP A 224 -12.45 -3.58 -0.77
CA ASP A 224 -12.58 -2.75 0.44
C ASP A 224 -11.36 -2.87 1.35
N TYR A 225 -10.86 -4.11 1.52
CA TYR A 225 -9.63 -4.34 2.27
C TYR A 225 -8.41 -3.70 1.60
N ALA A 226 -8.25 -3.88 0.28
CA ALA A 226 -7.17 -3.29 -0.50
C ALA A 226 -7.24 -1.76 -0.46
N SER A 227 -8.43 -1.17 -0.55
CA SER A 227 -8.66 0.28 -0.43
C SER A 227 -8.22 0.82 0.94
N SER A 228 -8.48 0.06 2.00
CA SER A 228 -7.99 0.36 3.35
C SER A 228 -6.46 0.31 3.43
N LEU A 229 -5.81 -0.64 2.74
CA LEU A 229 -4.34 -0.72 2.66
C LEU A 229 -3.74 0.40 1.81
N MET A 230 -4.38 0.77 0.69
CA MET A 230 -3.94 1.85 -0.20
C MET A 230 -3.95 3.21 0.49
N SER A 231 -4.87 3.41 1.44
CA SER A 231 -4.95 4.61 2.27
C SER A 231 -3.81 4.72 3.30
N ASN A 232 -3.13 3.61 3.62
CA ASN A 232 -2.05 3.56 4.61
C ASN A 232 -0.68 3.89 4.00
N LYS A 233 0.13 4.68 4.72
CA LYS A 233 1.42 5.21 4.22
C LYS A 233 2.47 4.14 3.91
N SER A 234 2.49 3.03 4.64
CA SER A 234 3.48 1.95 4.50
C SER A 234 2.95 0.72 3.76
N LEU A 235 1.64 0.45 3.87
CA LEU A 235 1.03 -0.80 3.40
C LEU A 235 0.47 -0.75 1.98
N TRP A 236 0.43 0.44 1.35
CA TRP A 236 -0.14 0.59 0.01
C TRP A 236 0.51 -0.34 -1.04
N VAL A 237 1.80 -0.67 -0.92
CA VAL A 237 2.45 -1.64 -1.84
C VAL A 237 1.81 -3.02 -1.73
N VAL A 238 1.45 -3.45 -0.52
CA VAL A 238 0.72 -4.70 -0.30
C VAL A 238 -0.70 -4.57 -0.85
N GLY A 239 -1.33 -3.40 -0.69
CA GLY A 239 -2.63 -3.09 -1.29
C GLY A 239 -2.63 -3.28 -2.81
N VAL A 240 -1.58 -2.84 -3.52
CA VAL A 240 -1.42 -3.07 -4.96
C VAL A 240 -1.45 -4.57 -5.28
N SER A 241 -0.74 -5.39 -4.51
CA SER A 241 -0.73 -6.85 -4.71
C SER A 241 -2.11 -7.48 -4.53
N TYR A 242 -2.94 -6.99 -3.59
CA TYR A 242 -4.33 -7.46 -3.46
C TYR A 242 -5.19 -7.08 -4.67
N LEU A 243 -5.02 -5.85 -5.19
CA LEU A 243 -5.75 -5.39 -6.38
C LEU A 243 -5.40 -6.21 -7.62
N ASP A 244 -4.15 -6.69 -7.75
CA ASP A 244 -3.76 -7.57 -8.85
C ASP A 244 -4.50 -8.93 -8.84
N HIS A 245 -4.99 -9.37 -7.68
CA HIS A 245 -5.75 -10.63 -7.52
C HIS A 245 -7.28 -10.42 -7.60
N CYS A 246 -7.73 -9.22 -7.98
CA CYS A 246 -9.13 -8.88 -8.23
C CYS A 246 -9.39 -8.86 -9.76
N PRO A 247 -10.21 -9.78 -10.31
CA PRO A 247 -10.29 -10.02 -11.75
C PRO A 247 -11.05 -8.95 -12.55
N GLU A 248 -12.10 -8.33 -11.99
CA GLU A 248 -13.00 -7.44 -12.73
C GLU A 248 -12.61 -5.97 -12.53
N PHE A 249 -12.53 -5.52 -11.27
CA PHE A 249 -12.37 -4.10 -10.93
C PHE A 249 -10.99 -3.73 -10.40
N GLY A 250 -10.14 -4.71 -10.07
CA GLY A 250 -8.83 -4.50 -9.45
C GLY A 250 -7.95 -3.48 -10.18
N ARG A 251 -7.86 -3.61 -11.51
CA ARG A 251 -7.07 -2.71 -12.35
C ARG A 251 -7.61 -1.28 -12.34
N HIS A 252 -8.92 -1.10 -12.46
CA HIS A 252 -9.53 0.23 -12.49
C HIS A 252 -9.34 0.97 -11.16
N TYR A 253 -9.49 0.25 -10.04
CA TYR A 253 -9.20 0.80 -8.71
C TYR A 253 -7.73 1.19 -8.58
N LEU A 254 -6.81 0.34 -9.05
CA LEU A 254 -5.37 0.63 -9.01
C LEU A 254 -5.02 1.89 -9.82
N GLU A 255 -5.58 2.04 -11.02
CA GLU A 255 -5.41 3.24 -11.86
C GLU A 255 -5.86 4.50 -11.12
N ASN A 256 -7.07 4.48 -10.55
CA ASN A 256 -7.62 5.61 -9.81
C ASN A 256 -6.82 5.93 -8.53
N PHE A 257 -6.36 4.91 -7.79
CA PHE A 257 -5.54 5.13 -6.59
C PHE A 257 -4.19 5.74 -6.92
N ILE A 258 -3.53 5.30 -8.00
CA ILE A 258 -2.24 5.83 -8.40
C ILE A 258 -2.35 7.30 -8.82
N GLU A 259 -3.41 7.69 -9.52
CA GLU A 259 -3.64 9.07 -9.95
C GLU A 259 -3.85 10.03 -8.78
N ASN A 260 -4.54 9.58 -7.73
CA ASN A 260 -4.84 10.39 -6.55
C ASN A 260 -3.78 10.32 -5.45
N MET A 261 -2.77 9.47 -5.59
CA MET A 261 -1.81 9.25 -4.51
C MET A 261 -0.89 10.46 -4.30
N PRO A 262 -0.77 11.01 -3.07
CA PRO A 262 0.17 12.07 -2.80
C PRO A 262 1.61 11.54 -2.89
N ILE A 263 2.35 12.01 -3.88
CA ILE A 263 3.76 11.68 -4.07
C ILE A 263 4.56 12.66 -3.23
N GLU A 264 5.08 12.32 -2.05
CA GLU A 264 5.85 13.28 -1.23
C GLU A 264 7.36 13.22 -1.52
N THR A 265 7.87 12.01 -1.77
CA THR A 265 9.31 11.74 -1.91
C THR A 265 9.63 11.14 -3.27
N GLU A 266 10.85 11.37 -3.73
CA GLU A 266 11.36 10.81 -4.99
C GLU A 266 11.42 9.28 -4.95
N ARG A 267 11.75 8.70 -3.78
CA ARG A 267 11.71 7.24 -3.56
C ARG A 267 10.31 6.67 -3.80
N LYS A 268 9.26 7.37 -3.34
CA LYS A 268 7.86 6.96 -3.57
C LYS A 268 7.51 7.05 -5.06
N ALA A 269 7.91 8.13 -5.74
CA ALA A 269 7.72 8.28 -7.18
C ALA A 269 8.37 7.14 -7.97
N GLN A 270 9.62 6.79 -7.65
CA GLN A 270 10.34 5.72 -8.34
C GLN A 270 9.70 4.35 -8.12
N LYS A 271 9.22 4.05 -6.90
CA LYS A 271 8.47 2.82 -6.61
C LYS A 271 7.17 2.74 -7.43
N LEU A 272 6.40 3.83 -7.46
CA LEU A 272 5.17 3.89 -8.26
C LEU A 272 5.46 3.69 -9.76
N LEU A 273 6.53 4.29 -10.29
CA LEU A 273 6.90 4.08 -11.67
C LEU A 273 7.32 2.65 -11.99
N ASN A 274 7.99 1.96 -11.07
CA ASN A 274 8.30 0.54 -11.25
C ASN A 274 7.02 -0.31 -11.28
N ILE A 275 6.09 -0.05 -10.36
CA ILE A 275 4.77 -0.70 -10.31
C ILE A 275 4.00 -0.47 -11.62
N CYS A 276 3.99 0.76 -12.14
CA CYS A 276 3.35 1.09 -13.40
C CYS A 276 4.03 0.40 -14.60
N LYS A 277 5.36 0.29 -14.60
CA LYS A 277 6.11 -0.41 -15.65
C LYS A 277 5.81 -1.90 -15.68
N GLU A 278 5.80 -2.56 -14.52
CA GLU A 278 5.47 -4.00 -14.39
C GLU A 278 4.07 -4.31 -14.94
N ARG A 279 3.13 -3.37 -14.81
CA ARG A 279 1.71 -3.53 -15.17
C ARG A 279 1.31 -2.84 -16.48
N ASN A 280 2.28 -2.35 -17.27
CA ASN A 280 2.05 -1.62 -18.52
C ASN A 280 1.07 -0.42 -18.40
N MET A 281 1.14 0.32 -17.29
CA MET A 281 0.32 1.49 -16.98
C MET A 281 1.00 2.78 -17.48
N THR A 282 1.02 2.98 -18.79
CA THR A 282 1.80 4.05 -19.42
C THR A 282 1.26 5.45 -19.11
N GLU A 283 -0.05 5.63 -19.08
CA GLU A 283 -0.67 6.94 -18.84
C GLU A 283 -0.43 7.41 -17.39
N GLN A 284 -0.60 6.51 -16.42
CA GLN A 284 -0.34 6.78 -15.01
C GLN A 284 1.14 7.08 -14.78
N ALA A 285 2.05 6.36 -15.45
CA ALA A 285 3.48 6.66 -15.39
C ALA A 285 3.82 8.07 -15.93
N ARG A 286 3.20 8.50 -17.04
CA ARG A 286 3.37 9.87 -17.56
C ARG A 286 2.83 10.91 -16.57
N SER A 287 1.66 10.66 -15.97
CA SER A 287 1.06 11.53 -14.97
C SER A 287 1.96 11.71 -13.74
N ILE A 288 2.49 10.62 -13.18
CA ILE A 288 3.45 10.65 -12.06
C ILE A 288 4.67 11.51 -12.42
N CYS A 289 5.29 11.27 -13.58
CA CYS A 289 6.45 12.03 -14.03
C CYS A 289 6.14 13.53 -14.17
N LYS A 290 4.96 13.88 -14.71
CA LYS A 290 4.50 15.26 -14.86
C LYS A 290 4.31 15.96 -13.51
N VAL A 291 3.64 15.31 -12.54
CA VAL A 291 3.41 15.87 -11.20
C VAL A 291 4.73 16.12 -10.47
N VAL A 292 5.66 15.16 -10.51
CA VAL A 292 6.98 15.29 -9.88
C VAL A 292 7.82 16.35 -10.58
N GLY A 293 7.84 16.37 -11.92
CA GLY A 293 8.52 17.39 -12.71
C GLY A 293 8.03 18.81 -12.39
N MET A 294 6.71 19.00 -12.31
CA MET A 294 6.12 20.31 -11.97
C MET A 294 6.50 20.77 -10.55
N ARG A 295 6.61 19.85 -9.59
CA ARG A 295 7.09 20.19 -8.25
C ARG A 295 8.54 20.66 -8.25
N HIS A 296 9.42 19.95 -8.96
CA HIS A 296 10.83 20.38 -9.09
C HIS A 296 10.94 21.73 -9.79
N LEU A 297 10.07 21.99 -10.78
CA LEU A 297 9.99 23.27 -11.47
C LEU A 297 9.59 24.40 -10.51
N ASN A 298 8.58 24.19 -9.65
CA ASN A 298 8.17 25.16 -8.64
C ASN A 298 9.25 25.41 -7.58
N ASN A 299 10.08 24.40 -7.29
CA ASN A 299 11.23 24.50 -6.38
C ASN A 299 12.48 25.11 -7.05
N LYS A 300 12.36 25.69 -8.25
CA LYS A 300 13.46 26.27 -9.04
C LYS A 300 14.61 25.30 -9.36
N ARG A 301 14.34 23.99 -9.39
CA ARG A 301 15.32 22.96 -9.78
C ARG A 301 15.08 22.53 -11.22
N LEU A 302 15.54 23.33 -12.17
CA LEU A 302 15.28 23.14 -13.61
C LEU A 302 15.83 21.80 -14.13
N GLY A 303 17.08 21.45 -13.79
CA GLY A 303 17.69 20.20 -14.25
C GLY A 303 16.93 18.95 -13.81
N ALA A 304 16.54 18.87 -12.53
CA ALA A 304 15.75 17.76 -12.02
C ALA A 304 14.37 17.70 -12.70
N ALA A 305 13.70 18.84 -12.87
CA ALA A 305 12.42 18.90 -13.56
C ALA A 305 12.53 18.42 -15.03
N LEU A 306 13.61 18.78 -15.73
CA LEU A 306 13.87 18.32 -17.10
C LEU A 306 13.99 16.80 -17.15
N THR A 307 14.75 16.17 -16.25
CA THR A 307 14.86 14.72 -16.19
C THR A 307 13.50 14.04 -16.04
N TRP A 308 12.61 14.58 -15.20
CA TRP A 308 11.26 14.03 -15.02
C TRP A 308 10.34 14.25 -16.23
N PHE A 309 10.42 15.40 -16.91
CA PHE A 309 9.64 15.65 -18.13
C PHE A 309 10.13 14.85 -19.34
N LEU A 310 11.44 14.60 -19.45
CA LEU A 310 11.97 13.70 -20.48
C LEU A 310 11.44 12.27 -20.29
N ARG A 311 11.34 11.82 -19.03
CA ARG A 311 10.75 10.51 -18.69
C ARG A 311 9.25 10.43 -19.00
N SER A 312 8.50 11.53 -18.91
CA SER A 312 7.08 11.55 -19.31
C SER A 312 6.88 11.58 -20.83
N LYS A 313 7.93 11.86 -21.62
CA LYS A 313 7.87 12.07 -23.08
C LYS A 313 6.84 13.13 -23.49
N ASP A 314 6.62 14.12 -22.63
CA ASP A 314 5.67 15.21 -22.90
C ASP A 314 6.37 16.37 -23.60
N VAL A 315 6.00 16.60 -24.86
CA VAL A 315 6.60 17.62 -25.73
C VAL A 315 6.34 19.04 -25.21
N ALA A 316 5.17 19.29 -24.63
CA ALA A 316 4.79 20.63 -24.18
C ALA A 316 5.66 21.05 -22.98
N PHE A 317 5.81 20.19 -21.98
CA PHE A 317 6.67 20.50 -20.83
C PHE A 317 8.15 20.55 -21.19
N ALA A 318 8.61 19.68 -22.10
CA ALA A 318 9.98 19.75 -22.62
C ALA A 318 10.26 21.10 -23.30
N THR A 319 9.27 21.65 -24.01
CA THR A 319 9.37 22.98 -24.64
C THR A 319 9.42 24.09 -23.58
N VAL A 320 8.48 24.10 -22.63
CA VAL A 320 8.42 25.13 -21.58
C VAL A 320 9.70 25.15 -20.74
N ILE A 321 10.27 23.99 -20.41
CA ILE A 321 11.49 23.96 -19.62
C ILE A 321 12.71 24.39 -20.43
N ALA A 322 12.77 24.04 -21.72
CA ALA A 322 13.83 24.52 -22.60
C ALA A 322 13.79 26.05 -22.76
N GLU A 323 12.61 26.65 -22.86
CA GLU A 323 12.45 28.12 -22.88
C GLU A 323 12.95 28.77 -21.58
N LYS A 324 12.69 28.15 -20.43
CA LYS A 324 13.20 28.63 -19.14
C LYS A 324 14.72 28.60 -19.06
N PHE A 325 15.37 27.55 -19.56
CA PHE A 325 16.84 27.48 -19.63
C PHE A 325 17.42 28.57 -20.55
N LEU A 326 16.78 28.85 -21.68
CA LEU A 326 17.21 29.90 -22.60
C LEU A 326 17.01 31.31 -22.02
N LEU A 327 15.91 31.53 -21.29
CA LEU A 327 15.66 32.77 -20.55
C LEU A 327 16.71 32.98 -19.46
N GLU A 328 16.99 31.96 -18.65
CA GLU A 328 18.04 32.02 -17.62
C GLU A 328 19.41 32.35 -18.23
N TYR A 329 19.74 31.75 -19.37
CA TYR A 329 20.98 32.08 -20.09
C TYR A 329 20.98 33.53 -20.60
N SER A 330 19.85 34.01 -21.14
CA SER A 330 19.74 35.39 -21.65
C SER A 330 19.93 36.44 -20.55
N GLU A 331 19.52 36.12 -19.32
CA GLU A 331 19.64 37.00 -18.15
C GLU A 331 21.01 36.90 -17.46
N SER A 332 21.56 35.69 -17.31
CA SER A 332 22.77 35.43 -16.52
C SER A 332 24.05 35.27 -17.34
N GLY A 333 23.94 34.97 -18.65
CA GLY A 333 25.06 34.65 -19.53
C GLY A 333 25.67 33.26 -19.33
N SER A 334 25.04 32.38 -18.53
CA SER A 334 25.53 31.02 -18.29
C SER A 334 24.37 30.04 -18.08
N PHE A 335 24.60 28.75 -18.35
CA PHE A 335 23.60 27.71 -18.12
C PHE A 335 23.77 27.11 -16.72
N THR A 336 22.65 26.86 -16.04
CA THR A 336 22.65 26.00 -14.86
C THR A 336 22.64 24.52 -15.26
N ASN A 337 23.31 23.68 -14.49
CA ASN A 337 23.35 22.21 -14.65
C ASN A 337 23.78 21.73 -16.05
N LEU A 338 24.97 22.17 -16.50
CA LEU A 338 25.59 21.83 -17.79
C LEU A 338 25.59 20.34 -18.09
N ASP A 339 25.94 19.51 -17.09
CA ASP A 339 26.03 18.05 -17.23
C ASP A 339 24.73 17.41 -17.77
N LEU A 340 23.56 17.95 -17.40
CA LEU A 340 22.28 17.38 -17.83
C LEU A 340 21.94 17.76 -19.28
N ILE A 341 22.33 18.95 -19.71
CA ILE A 341 22.12 19.43 -21.08
C ILE A 341 23.07 18.70 -22.03
N ASP A 342 24.33 18.53 -21.62
CA ASP A 342 25.36 17.81 -22.38
C ASP A 342 24.98 16.33 -22.59
N ASN A 343 24.26 15.72 -21.64
CA ASN A 343 23.84 14.32 -21.68
C ASN A 343 22.40 14.10 -22.17
N LEU A 344 21.80 15.06 -22.90
CA LEU A 344 20.45 14.89 -23.46
C LEU A 344 20.36 13.73 -24.48
N GLY A 345 21.43 13.53 -25.25
CA GLY A 345 21.49 12.50 -26.29
C GLY A 345 20.29 12.55 -27.26
N PRO A 346 19.69 11.40 -27.64
CA PRO A 346 18.51 11.37 -28.50
C PRO A 346 17.28 12.07 -27.93
N SER A 347 17.22 12.30 -26.60
CA SER A 347 16.09 12.93 -25.94
C SER A 347 15.91 14.39 -26.34
N MET A 348 16.95 15.03 -26.90
CA MET A 348 16.85 16.40 -27.40
C MET A 348 15.80 16.55 -28.51
N LEU A 349 15.60 15.49 -29.30
CA LEU A 349 14.68 15.46 -30.44
C LEU A 349 13.21 15.43 -30.03
N LEU A 350 12.91 15.40 -28.72
CA LEU A 350 11.54 15.41 -28.21
C LEU A 350 10.80 16.72 -28.57
N SER A 351 11.51 17.86 -28.64
CA SER A 351 10.95 19.15 -29.01
C SER A 351 11.98 19.98 -29.78
N ASN A 352 11.54 20.74 -30.79
CA ASN A 352 12.41 21.66 -31.53
C ASN A 352 13.15 22.64 -30.62
N ARG A 353 12.49 23.11 -29.55
CA ARG A 353 13.09 24.04 -28.58
C ARG A 353 14.17 23.35 -27.73
N LEU A 354 13.95 22.10 -27.37
CA LEU A 354 14.93 21.31 -26.64
C LEU A 354 16.11 20.91 -27.53
N THR A 355 15.85 20.60 -28.81
CA THR A 355 16.89 20.41 -29.82
C THR A 355 17.75 21.66 -29.95
N PHE A 356 17.12 22.84 -30.05
CA PHE A 356 17.83 24.11 -30.07
C PHE A 356 18.69 24.31 -28.83
N LEU A 357 18.15 24.09 -27.62
CA LEU A 357 18.91 24.20 -26.38
C LEU A 357 20.16 23.30 -26.37
N GLY A 358 20.00 22.03 -26.74
CA GLY A 358 21.13 21.09 -26.76
C GLY A 358 22.17 21.44 -27.83
N LYS A 359 21.75 21.84 -29.03
CA LYS A 359 22.67 22.30 -30.09
C LYS A 359 23.37 23.60 -29.76
N TYR A 360 22.69 24.51 -29.07
CA TYR A 360 23.29 25.75 -28.62
C TYR A 360 24.29 25.52 -27.47
N ARG A 361 24.07 24.52 -26.61
CA ARG A 361 25.10 24.09 -25.66
C ARG A 361 26.29 23.41 -26.34
N GLU A 362 26.05 22.60 -27.36
CA GLU A 362 27.12 22.01 -28.20
C GLU A 362 28.00 23.09 -28.84
N PHE A 363 27.41 24.20 -29.29
CA PHE A 363 28.14 25.39 -29.75
C PHE A 363 29.12 25.92 -28.69
N HIS A 364 28.64 26.13 -27.45
CA HIS A 364 29.50 26.61 -26.36
C HIS A 364 30.60 25.62 -26.02
N LYS A 365 30.32 24.32 -26.08
CA LYS A 365 31.33 23.28 -25.87
C LYS A 365 32.42 23.31 -26.95
N LEU A 366 32.05 23.43 -28.23
CA LEU A 366 33.02 23.58 -29.32
C LEU A 366 33.86 24.86 -29.18
N TYR A 367 33.24 25.94 -28.71
CA TYR A 367 33.93 27.19 -28.41
C TYR A 367 34.94 27.04 -27.24
N GLU A 368 34.56 26.34 -26.17
CA GLU A 368 35.42 26.01 -25.02
C GLU A 368 36.59 25.09 -25.44
N ASP A 369 36.34 24.13 -26.33
CA ASP A 369 37.32 23.18 -26.87
C ASP A 369 38.27 23.83 -27.91
N GLY A 370 38.01 25.07 -28.34
CA GLY A 370 38.82 25.83 -29.30
C GLY A 370 38.55 25.54 -30.77
N ASP A 371 37.53 24.73 -31.10
CA ASP A 371 37.10 24.47 -32.48
C ASP A 371 36.15 25.59 -32.96
N PHE A 372 36.75 26.75 -33.26
CA PHE A 372 36.01 27.95 -33.62
C PHE A 372 35.29 27.83 -34.98
N PHE A 373 35.82 27.05 -35.93
CA PHE A 373 35.19 26.85 -37.23
C PHE A 373 33.91 26.02 -37.11
N ALA A 374 33.96 24.90 -36.39
CA ALA A 374 32.76 24.09 -36.15
C ALA A 374 31.72 24.85 -35.32
N ALA A 375 32.16 25.62 -34.31
CA ALA A 375 31.28 26.48 -33.51
C ALA A 375 30.57 27.53 -34.39
N GLY A 376 31.32 28.24 -35.25
CA GLY A 376 30.75 29.23 -36.18
C GLY A 376 29.73 28.62 -37.13
N SER A 377 30.05 27.48 -37.75
CA SER A 377 29.13 26.76 -38.65
C SER A 377 27.85 26.30 -37.94
N LEU A 378 27.96 25.79 -36.71
CA LEU A 378 26.81 25.37 -35.92
C LEU A 378 25.91 26.55 -35.53
N LEU A 379 26.50 27.70 -35.17
CA LEU A 379 25.75 28.91 -34.84
C LEU A 379 24.95 29.42 -36.05
N LEU A 380 25.55 29.45 -37.24
CA LEU A 380 24.85 29.80 -38.49
C LEU A 380 23.71 28.82 -38.76
N SER A 381 23.99 27.52 -38.64
CA SER A 381 22.97 26.48 -38.83
C SER A 381 21.78 26.67 -37.90
N LEU A 382 21.99 27.08 -36.64
CA LEU A 382 20.91 27.35 -35.68
C LEU A 382 20.03 28.55 -36.06
N LEU A 383 20.60 29.57 -36.69
CA LEU A 383 19.86 30.72 -37.22
C LEU A 383 19.11 30.37 -38.51
N ASP A 384 19.78 29.69 -39.45
CA ASP A 384 19.22 29.32 -40.76
C ASP A 384 18.08 28.29 -40.64
N SER A 385 18.25 27.29 -39.78
CA SER A 385 17.25 26.21 -39.58
C SER A 385 15.95 26.67 -38.91
N ARG A 386 15.83 27.95 -38.52
CA ARG A 386 14.70 28.50 -37.76
C ARG A 386 14.37 27.74 -36.46
N LEU A 387 15.31 26.96 -35.93
CA LEU A 387 15.17 26.28 -34.64
C LEU A 387 15.25 27.28 -33.47
N ALA A 388 16.07 28.33 -33.65
CA ALA A 388 16.21 29.41 -32.68
C ALA A 388 14.92 30.26 -32.58
N PRO A 389 14.38 30.48 -31.36
CA PRO A 389 13.30 31.45 -31.16
C PRO A 389 13.78 32.84 -31.55
N LYS A 390 12.96 33.61 -32.26
CA LYS A 390 13.32 34.99 -32.67
C LYS A 390 13.71 35.88 -31.50
N GLU A 391 13.06 35.70 -30.36
CA GLU A 391 13.37 36.39 -29.11
C GLU A 391 14.82 36.16 -28.63
N PHE A 392 15.42 35.02 -29.01
CA PHE A 392 16.77 34.62 -28.61
C PHE A 392 17.82 34.94 -29.68
N TRP A 393 17.43 35.37 -30.89
CA TRP A 393 18.41 35.66 -31.96
C TRP A 393 19.38 36.77 -31.57
N LEU A 394 18.94 37.78 -30.81
CA LEU A 394 19.83 38.83 -30.33
C LEU A 394 20.94 38.27 -29.42
N THR A 395 20.63 37.26 -28.61
CA THR A 395 21.61 36.58 -27.74
C THR A 395 22.57 35.74 -28.58
N LEU A 396 22.05 34.95 -29.53
CA LEU A 396 22.86 34.20 -30.51
C LEU A 396 23.84 35.09 -31.28
N LEU A 397 23.35 36.22 -31.81
CA LEU A 397 24.18 37.14 -32.56
C LEU A 397 25.26 37.76 -31.68
N LYS A 398 24.95 38.09 -30.41
CA LYS A 398 25.95 38.57 -29.45
C LYS A 398 27.06 37.54 -29.22
N ASP A 399 26.70 36.28 -29.08
CA ASP A 399 27.66 35.20 -28.88
C ASP A 399 28.49 34.90 -30.15
N ALA A 400 28.08 35.41 -31.32
CA ALA A 400 28.87 35.39 -32.53
C ALA A 400 29.94 36.52 -32.59
N ILE A 401 29.83 37.58 -31.77
CA ILE A 401 30.77 38.72 -31.79
C ILE A 401 32.24 38.27 -31.58
N PRO A 402 32.56 37.43 -30.57
CA PRO A 402 33.93 36.98 -30.38
C PRO A 402 34.50 36.22 -31.59
N LEU A 403 33.65 35.46 -32.29
CA LEU A 403 34.03 34.73 -33.51
C LEU A 403 34.19 35.68 -34.72
N LEU A 404 33.39 36.74 -34.81
CA LEU A 404 33.54 37.77 -35.85
C LEU A 404 34.82 38.62 -35.67
N GLU A 405 35.25 38.83 -34.44
CA GLU A 405 36.47 39.60 -34.12
C GLU A 405 37.72 38.73 -33.94
N ALA A 406 37.60 37.40 -34.07
CA ALA A 406 38.73 36.48 -34.00
C ALA A 406 39.80 36.79 -35.05
N ARG A 407 41.07 36.48 -34.77
CA ARG A 407 42.19 36.72 -35.72
C ARG A 407 42.07 35.89 -36.99
N GLU A 408 41.55 34.68 -36.87
CA GLU A 408 41.27 33.79 -37.99
C GLU A 408 39.92 34.13 -38.62
N LEU A 409 39.80 33.93 -39.93
CA LEU A 409 38.55 34.20 -40.64
C LEU A 409 37.60 33.01 -40.46
N ILE A 410 36.76 33.05 -39.43
CA ILE A 410 35.82 31.97 -39.09
C ILE A 410 34.57 32.04 -39.97
N PHE A 411 34.07 33.26 -40.23
CA PHE A 411 32.90 33.51 -41.06
C PHE A 411 33.33 34.08 -42.41
N SER A 412 32.89 33.44 -43.50
CA SER A 412 33.10 33.92 -44.87
C SER A 412 32.27 35.18 -45.17
N SER A 413 32.48 35.77 -46.35
CA SER A 413 31.66 36.89 -46.82
C SER A 413 30.18 36.48 -46.93
N SER A 414 29.88 35.29 -47.45
CA SER A 414 28.51 34.76 -47.52
C SER A 414 27.88 34.56 -46.14
N ASP A 415 28.64 34.01 -45.19
CA ASP A 415 28.16 33.79 -43.82
C ASP A 415 27.89 35.13 -43.11
N THR A 416 28.76 36.11 -43.35
CA THR A 416 28.59 37.46 -42.79
C THR A 416 27.35 38.15 -43.36
N TYR A 417 27.08 37.98 -44.67
CA TYR A 417 25.84 38.48 -45.27
C TYR A 417 24.59 37.82 -44.67
N GLN A 418 24.64 36.52 -44.37
CA GLN A 418 23.53 35.83 -43.68
C GLN A 418 23.28 36.40 -42.28
N LEU A 419 24.34 36.58 -41.48
CA LEU A 419 24.22 37.19 -40.15
C LEU A 419 23.69 38.63 -40.22
N MET A 420 24.13 39.41 -41.21
CA MET A 420 23.60 40.75 -41.47
C MET A 420 22.11 40.73 -41.83
N HIS A 421 21.68 39.76 -42.65
CA HIS A 421 20.27 39.58 -42.97
C HIS A 421 19.43 39.24 -41.72
N CYS A 422 19.89 38.33 -40.87
CA CYS A 422 19.22 38.01 -39.60
C CYS A 422 19.12 39.24 -38.67
N LEU A 423 20.17 40.05 -38.60
CA LEU A 423 20.19 41.30 -37.83
C LEU A 423 19.19 42.32 -38.38
N GLU A 424 19.09 42.45 -39.69
CA GLU A 424 18.15 43.35 -40.36
C GLU A 424 16.69 42.90 -40.13
N GLU A 425 16.40 41.61 -40.25
CA GLU A 425 15.09 41.04 -39.95
C GLU A 425 14.66 41.35 -38.51
N LEU A 426 15.54 41.15 -37.52
CA LEU A 426 15.24 41.49 -36.13
C LEU A 426 14.92 42.97 -35.99
N THR A 427 15.76 43.84 -36.56
CA THR A 427 15.59 45.29 -36.44
C THR A 427 14.24 45.75 -37.02
N LYS A 428 13.86 45.22 -38.19
CA LYS A 428 12.57 45.49 -38.82
C LYS A 428 11.39 45.03 -37.95
N GLU A 429 11.47 43.85 -37.35
CA GLU A 429 10.40 43.36 -36.47
C GLU A 429 10.25 44.19 -35.20
N PHE A 430 11.36 44.60 -34.58
CA PHE A 430 11.32 45.51 -33.43
C PHE A 430 10.69 46.86 -33.80
N ASP A 431 10.97 47.39 -34.99
CA ASP A 431 10.37 48.64 -35.48
C ASP A 431 8.87 48.50 -35.78
N VAL A 432 8.42 47.36 -36.32
CA VAL A 432 6.99 47.07 -36.57
C VAL A 432 6.22 46.89 -35.26
N MET A 433 6.79 46.21 -34.27
CA MET A 433 6.18 46.06 -32.94
C MET A 433 6.01 47.41 -32.23
N LYS A 434 6.95 48.35 -32.45
CA LYS A 434 6.91 49.73 -31.96
C LYS A 434 5.71 50.53 -32.47
N GLN A 435 5.19 50.19 -33.65
CA GLN A 435 4.05 50.88 -34.26
C GLN A 435 2.68 50.30 -33.84
N LYS A 436 2.63 49.05 -33.36
CA LYS A 436 1.36 48.38 -32.99
C LYS A 436 0.95 48.57 -31.53
N ASP A 437 1.90 48.55 -30.59
CA ASP A 437 1.64 48.74 -29.16
C ASP A 437 2.29 50.04 -28.68
N GLY A 438 1.49 51.11 -28.57
CA GLY A 438 1.94 52.44 -28.13
C GLY A 438 2.53 52.52 -26.71
N LYS A 439 2.79 51.40 -26.03
CA LYS A 439 3.45 51.31 -24.73
C LYS A 439 4.36 50.06 -24.62
N ARG A 440 5.67 50.34 -24.54
CA ARG A 440 6.81 49.47 -24.13
C ARG A 440 7.28 48.34 -25.07
N ARG A 441 8.30 48.67 -25.88
CA ARG A 441 9.70 48.17 -25.79
C ARG A 441 10.56 48.97 -26.78
N SER A 442 11.02 50.16 -26.39
CA SER A 442 12.23 50.70 -27.01
C SER A 442 13.38 49.80 -26.59
N PHE A 443 14.31 49.47 -27.49
CA PHE A 443 15.62 48.97 -27.06
C PHE A 443 16.13 49.84 -25.92
N SER A 444 16.53 49.20 -24.81
CA SER A 444 17.27 49.88 -23.74
C SER A 444 18.53 50.53 -24.34
N GLU A 445 19.05 51.60 -23.74
CA GLU A 445 20.33 52.19 -24.19
C GLU A 445 21.43 51.12 -24.31
N HIS A 446 21.48 50.18 -23.36
CA HIS A 446 22.39 49.03 -23.40
C HIS A 446 22.14 48.07 -24.57
N GLU A 447 20.92 47.92 -25.05
CA GLU A 447 20.64 47.04 -26.20
C GLU A 447 21.00 47.72 -27.51
N LYS A 448 20.85 49.05 -27.59
CA LYS A 448 21.32 49.85 -28.74
C LYS A 448 22.84 49.82 -28.85
N GLU A 449 23.56 50.03 -27.75
CA GLU A 449 25.02 49.93 -27.72
C GLU A 449 25.49 48.54 -28.18
N LYS A 450 24.84 47.47 -27.71
CA LYS A 450 25.13 46.10 -28.15
C LYS A 450 24.82 45.86 -29.63
N LEU A 451 23.76 46.50 -30.16
CA LEU A 451 23.42 46.43 -31.58
C LEU A 451 24.47 47.14 -32.46
N ASP A 452 25.02 48.25 -31.98
CA ASP A 452 26.07 48.98 -32.69
C ASP A 452 27.40 48.21 -32.67
N LEU A 453 27.74 47.54 -31.55
CA LEU A 453 28.87 46.60 -31.48
C LEU A 453 28.70 45.44 -32.48
N LEU A 454 27.49 44.88 -32.60
CA LEU A 454 27.19 43.84 -33.59
C LEU A 454 27.43 44.31 -35.03
N LYS A 455 26.89 45.48 -35.40
CA LYS A 455 27.08 46.07 -36.73
C LYS A 455 28.55 46.31 -37.03
N LEU A 456 29.30 46.78 -36.05
CA LEU A 456 30.73 47.04 -36.15
C LEU A 456 31.52 45.74 -36.34
N GLY A 457 31.23 44.70 -35.57
CA GLY A 457 31.83 43.37 -35.72
C GLY A 457 31.55 42.76 -37.09
N LEU A 458 30.30 42.81 -37.56
CA LEU A 458 29.92 42.33 -38.90
C LEU A 458 30.64 43.09 -40.02
N THR A 459 30.72 44.42 -39.94
CA THR A 459 31.38 45.24 -40.98
C THR A 459 32.88 44.98 -41.04
N ARG A 460 33.52 44.79 -39.87
CA ARG A 460 34.94 44.44 -39.78
C ARG A 460 35.20 43.04 -40.33
N ASN A 461 34.38 42.05 -39.97
CA ASN A 461 34.54 40.71 -40.52
C ASN A 461 34.31 40.68 -42.04
N LEU A 462 33.28 41.38 -42.54
CA LEU A 462 33.01 41.47 -43.97
C LEU A 462 34.18 42.09 -44.75
N SER A 463 34.75 43.19 -44.24
CA SER A 463 35.91 43.81 -44.90
C SER A 463 37.12 42.89 -44.91
N ARG A 464 37.38 42.16 -43.83
CA ARG A 464 38.44 41.14 -43.75
C ARG A 464 38.18 39.98 -44.71
N ALA A 465 36.94 39.44 -44.72
CA ALA A 465 36.54 38.32 -45.56
C ALA A 465 36.71 38.65 -47.05
N ILE A 466 36.23 39.81 -47.49
CA ILE A 466 36.39 40.27 -48.88
C ILE A 466 37.86 40.39 -49.26
N VAL A 467 38.70 40.93 -48.37
CA VAL A 467 40.15 41.02 -48.62
C VAL A 467 40.76 39.63 -48.71
N THR A 468 40.49 38.73 -47.78
CA THR A 468 41.09 37.38 -47.76
C THR A 468 40.59 36.47 -48.88
N GLU A 469 39.32 36.57 -49.26
CA GLU A 469 38.71 35.79 -50.35
C GLU A 469 39.06 36.35 -51.72
N GLY A 470 39.15 37.68 -51.84
CA GLY A 470 39.59 38.39 -53.03
C GLY A 470 41.11 38.37 -53.23
N SER A 471 41.88 38.04 -52.18
CA SER A 471 43.31 37.80 -52.29
C SER A 471 43.55 36.49 -53.02
N ILE A 472 44.09 36.56 -54.24
CA ILE A 472 44.63 35.38 -54.91
C ILE A 472 45.72 34.81 -53.99
N LYS A 473 45.50 33.60 -53.46
CA LYS A 473 46.56 32.83 -52.81
C LYS A 473 47.66 32.62 -53.86
N LEU A 474 48.72 33.43 -53.80
CA LEU A 474 49.98 33.11 -54.46
C LEU A 474 50.44 31.78 -53.84
N SER A 475 50.31 30.72 -54.63
CA SER A 475 50.60 29.33 -54.30
C SER A 475 51.98 29.12 -53.70
#